data_AF-P84638-F1
#
_entry.id   AF-P84638-F1
#
_cell.length_a   1.000
_cell.length_b   1.000
_cell.length_c   1.000
_cell.angle_alpha   90.00
_cell.angle_beta   90.00
_cell.angle_gamma   90.00
#
_symmetry.space_group_name_H-M   'P 1'
#
loop_
_entity.id
_entity.type
_entity.pdbx_description
1 polymer ?
#
loop_
_entity_poly.entity_id
_entity_poly.type
_entity_poly.pdbx_seq_one_letter_code
_entity_poly.pdbx_strand_id
1 'polypeptide(L)' 'GTACGESCYVLPCFTVGCTCTSSQCFKN' A
#
# COMPACT_ATOMS: atom_id res chain seq x y z
N GLY A 1 -1.00 -8.96 5.58
CA GLY A 1 0.26 -8.72 4.86
C GLY A 1 0.16 -9.11 3.40
N THR A 2 -0.95 -8.79 2.72
CA THR A 2 -1.15 -9.07 1.29
C THR A 2 -0.82 -7.81 0.51
N ALA A 3 -0.01 -7.91 -0.54
CA ALA A 3 0.30 -6.75 -1.38
C ALA A 3 -0.97 -6.24 -2.08
N CYS A 4 -1.20 -4.93 -2.04
CA CYS A 4 -2.35 -4.30 -2.68
C CYS A 4 -2.14 -3.99 -4.16
N GLY A 5 -0.93 -4.26 -4.68
CA GLY A 5 -0.57 -3.95 -6.06
C GLY A 5 -0.23 -2.47 -6.31
N GLU A 6 -0.32 -1.63 -5.27
CA GLU A 6 0.04 -0.22 -5.33
C GLU A 6 1.39 0.04 -4.65
N SER A 7 2.15 0.98 -5.19
CA SER A 7 3.36 1.50 -4.56
C SER A 7 3.08 2.85 -3.92
N CYS A 8 3.52 3.01 -2.67
CA CYS A 8 3.33 4.25 -1.93
C CYS A 8 4.58 5.14 -1.91
N TYR A 9 5.43 5.03 -2.93
CA TYR A 9 6.66 5.80 -3.02
C TYR A 9 6.41 7.28 -3.36
N VAL A 10 5.48 7.54 -4.29
CA VAL A 10 5.14 8.89 -4.76
C VAL A 10 3.72 9.30 -4.36
N LEU A 11 2.79 8.34 -4.30
CA LEU A 11 1.37 8.57 -4.03
C LEU A 11 0.94 7.75 -2.81
N PRO A 12 -0.09 8.17 -2.07
CA PRO A 12 -0.65 7.34 -1.00
C PRO A 12 -1.33 6.08 -1.58
N CYS A 13 -1.56 5.07 -0.73
CA CYS A 13 -2.37 3.91 -1.09
C CYS A 13 -3.84 4.34 -1.28
N PHE A 14 -4.44 4.05 -2.43
CA PHE A 14 -5.84 4.40 -2.70
C PHE A 14 -6.79 3.28 -2.28
N THR A 15 -6.28 2.05 -2.22
CA THR A 15 -7.07 0.88 -1.83
C THR A 15 -7.44 0.93 -0.35
N VAL A 16 -8.74 0.92 -0.06
CA VAL A 16 -9.25 0.98 1.31
C VAL A 16 -8.79 -0.24 2.12
N GLY A 17 -8.21 0.04 3.29
CA GLY A 17 -7.64 -0.97 4.19
C GLY A 17 -6.19 -1.34 3.88
N CYS A 18 -5.58 -0.77 2.84
CA CYS A 18 -4.15 -0.88 2.60
C CYS A 18 -3.39 0.23 3.32
N THR A 19 -2.27 -0.14 3.92
CA THR A 19 -1.32 0.75 4.57
C THR A 19 0.02 0.70 3.85
N CYS A 20 0.71 1.83 3.81
CA CYS A 20 2.03 1.93 3.22
C CYS A 20 3.08 1.29 4.13
N THR A 21 3.87 0.37 3.62
CA THR A 21 5.02 -0.24 4.31
C THR A 21 6.16 -0.42 3.31
N SER A 22 7.35 0.11 3.62
CA SER A 22 8.54 0.01 2.75
C SER A 22 8.26 0.38 1.28
N SER A 23 7.56 1.49 1.05
CA SER A 23 7.22 2.01 -0.29
C SER A 23 6.26 1.13 -1.11
N GLN A 24 5.68 0.09 -0.52
CA GLN A 24 4.60 -0.70 -1.09
C GLN A 24 3.36 -0.68 -0.19
N CYS A 25 2.19 -0.75 -0.81
CA CYS A 25 0.93 -0.82 -0.10
C CYS A 25 0.62 -2.27 0.25
N PHE A 26 0.42 -2.54 1.54
CA PHE A 26 0.02 -3.85 2.06
C PHE A 26 -1.27 -3.73 2.83
N LYS A 27 -2.15 -4.71 2.66
CA LYS A 27 -3.33 -4.88 3.50
C LYS A 27 -2.94 -5.69 4.73
N ASN A 28 -3.37 -5.22 5.90
CA ASN A 28 -3.13 -5.88 7.19
C ASN A 28 -3.46 -7.38 7.10
#